data_AF-A0A1I1Z910-F1
#
_entry.id   AF-A0A1I1Z910-F1
#
_cell.length_a   1.000
_cell.length_b   1.000
_cell.length_c   1.000
_cell.angle_alpha   90.00
_cell.angle_beta   90.00
_cell.angle_gamma   90.00
#
_symmetry.space_group_name_H-M   'P 1'
#
loop_
_entity.id
_entity.type
_entity.pdbx_description
1 polymer ?
#
loop_
_entity_poly.entity_id
_entity_poly.type
_entity_poly.pdbx_seq_one_letter_code
_entity_poly.pdbx_strand_id
1 'polypeptide(L)'
;MTPSPVRFDDADAAAREIVARAGPELRVGLPLGLGKPVTLINALTRLAAEDPGLRLSIFTALTLERPAPSSDLAERFLGPAMDRLFGAYPEIDYARMLRDGTLPENIKVQEFFFFAGRWLGTNAAQQDYVSVNYSDACSVLLAQRPNVMLQLLAPGSDRLSLSCNPDISVDLLERRRAGTLDILFAGELHLGLPFMDGPAALPASEPDILLDPAEPFELFSAVNQPVSDAAHAIGLHVARTVPDGGTLQIGIGEIGDAVANALLLRDRGEIAPALAASPFPADGFDETGRFETGLYAVTEMLVDGLLQLFEAGILRREVDGAAIHAGFFVESRDFYARLNDMPPERRAKIAMVPVSYTNTLLGDETGKRNARQGARFVNSAMKVTALGAVVSDTLEDGRVVSGVGGQHDFVTQAHALEGGRSIITLPAVRTSKGKTESNIVWSQANATVPRHLRDIVVTEYGIADLWGRSDAEVIAALIGIADSRFQDDLVRQAKDAGKLPADFEVPPERRDNRPETVRRWLAPFGDALPDFPFGTDFDEVERQLLPALDRMRAAGASRRALLWLAWRGLRTRGDYSAALHRMNLAAPRTWRDRLQAFALKGALDGGARD
;
A
#
# COMPACT_ATOMS: atom_id res chain seq x y z
N MET A 1 -38.19 -8.40 -15.50
CA MET A 1 -37.66 -7.06 -15.23
C MET A 1 -37.38 -6.99 -13.75
N THR A 2 -36.12 -6.84 -13.35
CA THR A 2 -35.76 -6.47 -11.97
C THR A 2 -36.40 -5.12 -11.66
N PRO A 3 -37.08 -4.95 -10.51
CA PRO A 3 -37.64 -3.65 -10.14
C PRO A 3 -36.52 -2.61 -10.00
N SER A 4 -36.82 -1.34 -10.28
CA SER A 4 -35.88 -0.24 -10.04
C SER A 4 -35.53 -0.14 -8.55
N PRO A 5 -34.31 0.32 -8.21
CA PRO A 5 -33.92 0.52 -6.81
C PRO A 5 -34.87 1.49 -6.11
N VAL A 6 -35.11 1.25 -4.82
CA VAL A 6 -35.74 2.27 -3.97
C VAL A 6 -34.67 3.32 -3.66
N ARG A 7 -34.96 4.58 -4.00
CA ARG A 7 -34.03 5.69 -3.88
C ARG A 7 -34.25 6.47 -2.59
N PHE A 8 -33.16 6.88 -1.97
CA PHE A 8 -33.13 7.73 -0.78
C PHE A 8 -32.10 8.84 -0.97
N ASP A 9 -32.32 9.99 -0.34
CA ASP A 9 -31.36 11.09 -0.19
C ASP A 9 -30.81 11.18 1.25
N ASP A 10 -31.49 10.53 2.21
CA ASP A 10 -31.12 10.42 3.62
C ASP A 10 -30.57 9.02 3.95
N ALA A 11 -29.36 8.99 4.53
CA ALA A 11 -28.67 7.75 4.89
C ALA A 11 -29.40 6.99 6.01
N ASP A 12 -30.00 7.69 6.97
CA ASP A 12 -30.71 7.04 8.08
C ASP A 12 -32.02 6.38 7.59
N ALA A 13 -32.72 7.00 6.62
CA ALA A 13 -33.88 6.41 5.97
C ALA A 13 -33.51 5.16 5.15
N ALA A 14 -32.42 5.23 4.38
CA ALA A 14 -31.91 4.07 3.64
C ALA A 14 -31.51 2.92 4.59
N ALA A 15 -30.85 3.24 5.70
CA ALA A 15 -30.44 2.27 6.71
C ALA A 15 -31.66 1.58 7.40
N ARG A 16 -32.72 2.33 7.69
CA ARG A 16 -33.99 1.75 8.20
C ARG A 16 -34.65 0.81 7.18
N GLU A 17 -34.63 1.15 5.89
CA GLU A 17 -35.14 0.28 4.84
C GLU A 17 -34.31 -1.01 4.69
N ILE A 18 -32.98 -0.91 4.81
CA ILE A 18 -32.09 -2.08 4.85
C ILE A 18 -32.49 -3.02 5.99
N VAL A 19 -32.66 -2.50 7.21
CA VAL A 19 -33.09 -3.29 8.37
C VAL A 19 -34.47 -3.90 8.16
N ALA A 20 -35.42 -3.13 7.60
CA ALA A 20 -36.77 -3.60 7.34
C ALA A 20 -36.81 -4.79 6.35
N ARG A 21 -35.91 -4.82 5.36
CA ARG A 21 -35.83 -5.92 4.38
C ARG A 21 -34.97 -7.09 4.81
N ALA A 22 -33.82 -6.83 5.42
CA ALA A 22 -32.84 -7.85 5.80
C ALA A 22 -33.15 -8.50 7.17
N GLY A 23 -33.96 -7.83 7.99
CA GLY A 23 -34.29 -8.26 9.36
C GLY A 23 -33.28 -7.79 10.41
N PRO A 24 -33.46 -8.20 11.68
CA PRO A 24 -32.67 -7.70 12.82
C PRO A 24 -31.26 -8.31 12.93
N GLU A 25 -30.89 -9.27 12.09
CA GLU A 25 -29.53 -9.82 12.04
C GLU A 25 -28.85 -9.43 10.72
N LEU A 26 -28.11 -8.34 10.74
CA LEU A 26 -27.35 -7.85 9.60
C LEU A 26 -25.96 -8.50 9.56
N ARG A 27 -25.66 -9.18 8.47
CA ARG A 27 -24.34 -9.74 8.16
C ARG A 27 -23.88 -9.05 6.86
N VAL A 28 -23.13 -7.97 7.06
CA VAL A 28 -22.77 -7.00 6.04
C VAL A 28 -21.40 -7.33 5.46
N GLY A 29 -21.34 -7.55 4.16
CA GLY A 29 -20.10 -7.47 3.39
C GLY A 29 -19.83 -6.03 2.96
N LEU A 30 -18.65 -5.50 3.29
CA LEU A 30 -18.20 -4.19 2.86
C LEU A 30 -16.90 -4.32 2.03
N PRO A 31 -16.76 -3.54 0.95
CA PRO A 31 -15.57 -3.55 0.11
C PRO A 31 -14.32 -3.14 0.86
N LEU A 32 -13.18 -3.56 0.33
CA LEU A 32 -11.85 -3.17 0.78
C LEU A 32 -11.61 -1.68 0.51
N GLY A 33 -10.91 -0.95 1.37
CA GLY A 33 -10.47 0.42 1.04
C GLY A 33 -11.59 1.42 0.72
N LEU A 34 -11.47 2.12 -0.41
CA LEU A 34 -12.19 3.35 -0.80
C LEU A 34 -13.67 3.14 -1.10
N GLY A 35 -14.05 1.97 -1.63
CA GLY A 35 -15.41 1.67 -2.07
C GLY A 35 -16.44 1.58 -0.94
N LYS A 36 -16.07 1.84 0.32
CA LYS A 36 -17.02 1.80 1.45
C LYS A 36 -18.02 2.95 1.36
N PRO A 37 -19.33 2.68 1.40
CA PRO A 37 -20.35 3.71 1.49
C PRO A 37 -20.42 4.24 2.93
N VAL A 38 -19.59 5.26 3.24
CA VAL A 38 -19.31 5.71 4.61
C VAL A 38 -20.57 6.24 5.30
N THR A 39 -21.41 7.00 4.61
CA THR A 39 -22.60 7.58 5.24
C THR A 39 -23.61 6.50 5.58
N LEU A 40 -23.78 5.53 4.69
CA LEU A 40 -24.70 4.41 4.87
C LEU A 40 -24.25 3.45 5.99
N ILE A 41 -22.96 3.09 6.05
CA ILE A 41 -22.47 2.23 7.13
C ILE A 41 -22.47 2.93 8.50
N ASN A 42 -22.22 4.25 8.52
CA ASN A 42 -22.35 5.03 9.75
C ASN A 42 -23.80 5.05 10.24
N ALA A 43 -24.78 5.23 9.34
CA ALA A 43 -26.21 5.15 9.69
C ALA A 43 -26.60 3.78 10.27
N LEU A 44 -26.17 2.66 9.65
CA LEU A 44 -26.40 1.33 10.20
C LEU A 44 -25.72 1.12 11.55
N THR A 45 -24.49 1.62 11.72
CA THR A 45 -23.76 1.52 12.98
C THR A 45 -24.48 2.27 14.09
N ARG A 46 -24.97 3.48 13.83
CA ARG A 46 -25.76 4.26 14.80
C ARG A 46 -27.07 3.55 15.16
N LEU A 47 -27.83 3.07 14.18
CA LEU A 47 -29.06 2.32 14.43
C LEU A 47 -28.80 1.09 15.31
N ALA A 48 -27.76 0.31 15.03
CA ALA A 48 -27.41 -0.85 15.85
C ALA A 48 -26.91 -0.43 17.24
N ALA A 49 -26.19 0.68 17.36
CA ALA A 49 -25.74 1.17 18.67
C ALA A 49 -26.90 1.66 19.56
N GLU A 50 -27.98 2.17 18.96
CA GLU A 50 -29.18 2.64 19.65
C GLU A 50 -30.18 1.51 19.97
N ASP A 51 -30.19 0.42 19.20
CA ASP A 51 -31.07 -0.73 19.38
C ASP A 51 -30.28 -2.05 19.60
N PRO A 52 -30.15 -2.52 20.85
CA PRO A 52 -29.52 -3.80 21.16
C PRO A 52 -30.19 -5.02 20.52
N GLY A 53 -31.44 -4.90 20.06
CA GLY A 53 -32.15 -5.94 19.30
C GLY A 53 -31.66 -6.10 17.86
N LEU A 54 -30.95 -5.10 17.32
CA LEU A 54 -30.35 -5.12 16.00
C LEU A 54 -28.90 -5.60 16.08
N ARG A 55 -28.61 -6.81 15.58
CA ARG A 55 -27.25 -7.35 15.54
C ARG A 55 -26.58 -6.99 14.22
N LEU A 56 -25.43 -6.33 14.27
CA LEU A 56 -24.66 -5.92 13.10
C LEU A 56 -23.30 -6.62 13.08
N SER A 57 -23.08 -7.50 12.11
CA SER A 57 -21.78 -8.13 11.84
C SER A 57 -21.22 -7.57 10.54
N ILE A 58 -20.03 -6.98 10.60
CA ILE A 58 -19.34 -6.36 9.46
C ILE A 58 -18.11 -7.20 9.12
N PHE A 59 -18.01 -7.63 7.88
CA PHE A 59 -16.81 -8.23 7.31
C PHE A 59 -16.23 -7.31 6.24
N THR A 60 -14.99 -6.87 6.43
CA THR A 60 -14.36 -5.89 5.55
C THR A 60 -12.83 -6.00 5.57
N ALA A 61 -12.15 -5.04 4.96
CA ALA A 61 -10.72 -4.87 5.00
C ALA A 61 -10.33 -3.43 4.71
N LEU A 62 -9.15 -3.01 5.17
CA LEU A 62 -8.56 -1.70 4.95
C LEU A 62 -9.57 -0.59 5.27
N THR A 63 -10.00 -0.52 6.52
CA THR A 63 -10.77 0.63 7.01
C THR A 63 -9.91 1.89 6.92
N LEU A 64 -10.24 2.75 5.95
CA LEU A 64 -9.56 4.01 5.70
C LEU A 64 -9.92 5.03 6.76
N GLU A 65 -8.91 5.72 7.27
CA GLU A 65 -9.10 6.78 8.26
C GLU A 65 -8.06 7.87 8.05
N ARG A 66 -8.48 9.11 8.29
CA ARG A 66 -7.55 10.23 8.35
C ARG A 66 -6.56 10.00 9.50
N PRO A 67 -5.25 10.17 9.28
CA PRO A 67 -4.26 9.96 10.34
C PRO A 67 -4.51 10.87 11.54
N ALA A 68 -4.54 10.29 12.74
CA ALA A 68 -4.53 11.08 13.96
C ALA A 68 -3.08 11.49 14.29
N PRO A 69 -2.82 12.76 14.63
CA PRO A 69 -1.47 13.20 14.94
C PRO A 69 -0.93 12.49 16.19
N SER A 70 0.28 11.94 16.09
CA SER A 70 0.92 11.18 17.17
C SER A 70 1.72 12.05 18.16
N SER A 71 1.82 13.37 17.90
CA SER A 71 2.50 14.34 18.76
C SER A 71 2.02 15.77 18.44
N ASP A 72 2.22 16.71 19.37
CA ASP A 72 1.92 18.16 19.18
C ASP A 72 2.62 18.74 17.94
N LEU A 73 3.82 18.25 17.60
CA LEU A 73 4.51 18.69 16.39
C LEU A 73 3.84 18.15 15.11
N ALA A 74 3.43 16.88 15.12
CA ALA A 74 2.69 16.27 14.02
C ALA A 74 1.30 16.90 13.87
N GLU A 75 0.66 17.29 14.97
CA GLU A 75 -0.62 18.01 14.97
C GLU A 75 -0.50 19.39 14.32
N ARG A 76 0.54 20.15 14.67
CA ARG A 76 0.84 21.45 14.04
C ARG A 76 1.12 21.33 12.55
N PHE A 77 1.76 20.23 12.14
CA PHE A 77 2.02 19.96 10.73
C PHE A 77 0.75 19.54 9.99
N LEU A 78 0.11 18.44 10.41
CA LEU A 78 -1.01 17.83 9.70
C LEU A 78 -2.30 18.63 9.83
N GLY A 79 -2.60 19.23 11.00
CA GLY A 79 -3.89 19.84 11.29
C GLY A 79 -4.38 20.83 10.22
N PRO A 80 -3.59 21.87 9.87
CA PRO A 80 -3.99 22.86 8.87
C PRO A 80 -4.12 22.34 7.43
N ALA A 81 -3.55 21.17 7.13
CA ALA A 81 -3.59 20.57 5.79
C ALA A 81 -4.37 19.25 5.74
N MET A 82 -5.00 18.82 6.83
CA MET A 82 -5.58 17.48 6.93
C MET A 82 -6.67 17.25 5.88
N ASP A 83 -7.62 18.20 5.75
CA ASP A 83 -8.66 18.11 4.72
C ASP A 83 -8.04 18.20 3.32
N ARG A 84 -7.07 19.09 3.11
CA ARG A 84 -6.38 19.24 1.83
C ARG A 84 -5.55 18.00 1.44
N LEU A 85 -5.02 17.24 2.38
CA LEU A 85 -4.17 16.07 2.13
C LEU A 85 -4.97 14.77 2.01
N PHE A 86 -5.98 14.57 2.86
CA PHE A 86 -6.67 13.29 2.99
C PHE A 86 -8.13 13.30 2.52
N GLY A 87 -8.64 14.44 2.09
CA GLY A 87 -10.09 14.62 1.96
C GLY A 87 -10.67 15.19 3.25
N ALA A 88 -11.76 15.94 3.13
CA ALA A 88 -12.77 16.05 4.19
C ALA A 88 -13.49 14.69 4.41
N TYR A 89 -12.72 13.59 4.45
CA TYR A 89 -13.20 12.22 4.50
C TYR A 89 -13.80 11.94 5.89
N PRO A 90 -15.07 11.51 5.95
CA PRO A 90 -15.76 11.30 7.21
C PRO A 90 -15.11 10.18 8.01
N GLU A 91 -15.13 10.32 9.34
CA GLU A 91 -14.73 9.23 10.22
C GLU A 91 -15.79 8.12 10.19
N ILE A 92 -15.34 6.86 10.20
CA ILE A 92 -16.24 5.71 10.20
C ILE A 92 -16.61 5.39 11.66
N ASP A 93 -17.91 5.37 11.96
CA ASP A 93 -18.44 5.29 13.33
C ASP A 93 -17.99 4.02 14.06
N TYR A 94 -18.06 2.84 13.41
CA TYR A 94 -17.61 1.61 14.04
C TYR A 94 -16.10 1.63 14.33
N ALA A 95 -15.31 2.28 13.47
CA ALA A 95 -13.87 2.35 13.62
C ALA A 95 -13.48 3.24 14.81
N ARG A 96 -14.13 4.39 14.94
CA ARG A 96 -14.03 5.27 16.11
C ARG A 96 -14.42 4.52 17.39
N MET A 97 -15.60 3.90 17.40
CA MET A 97 -16.10 3.17 18.57
C MET A 97 -15.18 2.01 18.97
N LEU A 98 -14.59 1.29 18.01
CA LEU A 98 -13.58 0.25 18.28
C LEU A 98 -12.35 0.81 18.98
N ARG A 99 -11.79 1.93 18.52
CA ARG A 99 -10.64 2.59 19.15
C ARG A 99 -10.96 3.08 20.56
N ASP A 100 -12.12 3.69 20.71
CA ASP A 100 -12.55 4.28 21.97
C ASP A 100 -12.97 3.20 22.99
N GLY A 101 -13.08 1.94 22.57
CA GLY A 101 -13.58 0.85 23.41
C GLY A 101 -15.06 1.01 23.76
N THR A 102 -15.82 1.68 22.90
CA THR A 102 -17.25 1.98 23.08
C THR A 102 -18.17 1.22 22.14
N LEU A 103 -17.62 0.35 21.28
CA LEU A 103 -18.42 -0.46 20.36
C LEU A 103 -19.36 -1.40 21.15
N PRO A 104 -20.69 -1.32 20.95
CA PRO A 104 -21.65 -2.18 21.64
C PRO A 104 -21.49 -3.67 21.29
N GLU A 105 -21.83 -4.58 22.21
CA GLU A 105 -21.65 -6.03 22.03
C GLU A 105 -22.46 -6.64 20.88
N ASN A 106 -23.56 -5.99 20.46
CA ASN A 106 -24.37 -6.39 19.32
C ASN A 106 -23.76 -5.97 17.96
N ILE A 107 -22.66 -5.21 17.96
CA ILE A 107 -21.89 -4.86 16.77
C ILE A 107 -20.56 -5.62 16.78
N LYS A 108 -20.30 -6.39 15.73
CA LYS A 108 -19.05 -7.11 15.51
C LYS A 108 -18.39 -6.65 14.22
N VAL A 109 -17.10 -6.33 14.26
CA VAL A 109 -16.33 -5.95 13.09
C VAL A 109 -15.16 -6.90 12.93
N GLN A 110 -15.05 -7.52 11.77
CA GLN A 110 -13.96 -8.40 11.41
C GLN A 110 -13.28 -7.84 10.16
N GLU A 111 -11.98 -7.60 10.25
CA GLU A 111 -11.18 -7.22 9.09
C GLU A 111 -10.20 -8.34 8.72
N PHE A 112 -10.01 -8.56 7.41
CA PHE A 112 -8.99 -9.48 6.91
C PHE A 112 -7.69 -8.81 6.46
N PHE A 113 -7.68 -7.49 6.41
CA PHE A 113 -6.50 -6.68 6.16
C PHE A 113 -6.65 -5.35 6.89
N PHE A 114 -5.67 -4.94 7.67
CA PHE A 114 -5.68 -3.68 8.40
C PHE A 114 -5.00 -2.55 7.63
N PHE A 115 -5.46 -1.32 7.87
CA PHE A 115 -4.64 -0.16 7.57
C PHE A 115 -3.38 -0.18 8.45
N ALA A 116 -2.21 -0.21 7.82
CA ALA A 116 -0.93 -0.54 8.45
C ALA A 116 -0.68 0.25 9.75
N GLY A 117 -0.53 -0.47 10.85
CA GLY A 117 -0.21 0.06 12.17
C GLY A 117 -1.37 0.74 12.90
N ARG A 118 -2.52 0.95 12.25
CA ARG A 118 -3.67 1.68 12.82
C ARG A 118 -4.28 0.96 14.01
N TRP A 119 -4.33 -0.37 13.96
CA TRP A 119 -4.99 -1.22 14.96
C TRP A 119 -4.04 -1.85 15.98
N LEU A 120 -2.75 -1.49 16.00
CA LEU A 120 -1.74 -2.09 16.90
C LEU A 120 -2.02 -1.86 18.39
N GLY A 121 -2.79 -0.82 18.72
CA GLY A 121 -3.19 -0.47 20.09
C GLY A 121 -4.63 -0.86 20.45
N THR A 122 -5.37 -1.51 19.55
CA THR A 122 -6.80 -1.79 19.73
C THR A 122 -7.01 -3.30 19.90
N ASN A 123 -7.19 -3.74 21.15
CA ASN A 123 -7.30 -5.16 21.48
C ASN A 123 -8.45 -5.87 20.76
N ALA A 124 -9.64 -5.25 20.69
CA ALA A 124 -10.81 -5.83 20.03
C ALA A 124 -10.54 -6.10 18.53
N ALA A 125 -9.94 -5.13 17.83
CA ALA A 125 -9.56 -5.32 16.43
C ALA A 125 -8.55 -6.49 16.27
N GLN A 126 -7.51 -6.54 17.10
CA GLN A 126 -6.53 -7.63 17.05
C GLN A 126 -7.15 -9.02 17.34
N GLN A 127 -8.16 -9.09 18.20
CA GLN A 127 -8.88 -10.33 18.54
C GLN A 127 -9.81 -10.81 17.42
N ASP A 128 -10.38 -9.88 16.66
CA ASP A 128 -11.35 -10.17 15.59
C ASP A 128 -10.74 -10.15 14.17
N TYR A 129 -9.41 -10.02 14.06
CA TYR A 129 -8.69 -10.13 12.78
C TYR A 129 -8.86 -11.52 12.15
N VAL A 130 -9.11 -11.55 10.84
CA VAL A 130 -9.26 -12.78 10.06
C VAL A 130 -8.08 -12.95 9.12
N SER A 131 -7.20 -13.91 9.39
CA SER A 131 -6.09 -14.24 8.49
C SER A 131 -6.60 -15.04 7.30
N VAL A 132 -6.56 -14.44 6.11
CA VAL A 132 -6.98 -15.07 4.85
C VAL A 132 -6.28 -14.38 3.66
N ASN A 133 -5.99 -15.15 2.61
CA ASN A 133 -5.49 -14.61 1.34
C ASN A 133 -6.63 -13.88 0.59
N TYR A 134 -6.30 -12.93 -0.28
CA TYR A 134 -7.34 -12.23 -1.06
C TYR A 134 -8.09 -13.16 -2.00
N SER A 135 -7.42 -14.15 -2.59
CA SER A 135 -8.07 -15.19 -3.40
C SER A 135 -9.16 -15.98 -2.65
N ASP A 136 -9.06 -16.06 -1.32
CA ASP A 136 -9.99 -16.81 -0.45
C ASP A 136 -10.99 -15.90 0.31
N ALA A 137 -10.81 -14.58 0.27
CA ALA A 137 -11.60 -13.63 1.07
C ALA A 137 -13.11 -13.71 0.77
N CYS A 138 -13.49 -13.87 -0.50
CA CYS A 138 -14.89 -14.06 -0.91
C CYS A 138 -15.48 -15.35 -0.33
N SER A 139 -14.73 -16.46 -0.33
CA SER A 139 -15.16 -17.73 0.27
C SER A 139 -15.38 -17.62 1.78
N VAL A 140 -14.49 -16.91 2.48
CA VAL A 140 -14.63 -16.66 3.93
C VAL A 140 -15.80 -15.75 4.25
N LEU A 141 -16.07 -14.74 3.41
CA LEU A 141 -17.29 -13.94 3.52
C LEU A 141 -18.54 -14.81 3.32
N LEU A 142 -18.60 -15.62 2.26
CA LEU A 142 -19.73 -16.50 2.00
C LEU A 142 -20.00 -17.50 3.14
N ALA A 143 -18.96 -18.00 3.80
CA ALA A 143 -19.10 -18.86 4.99
C ALA A 143 -19.80 -18.16 6.16
N GLN A 144 -19.71 -16.82 6.24
CA GLN A 144 -20.44 -15.99 7.21
C GLN A 144 -21.89 -15.72 6.81
N ARG A 145 -22.34 -16.19 5.63
CA ARG A 145 -23.71 -16.06 5.13
C ARG A 145 -24.19 -14.60 5.09
N PRO A 146 -23.52 -13.71 4.33
CA PRO A 146 -23.90 -12.32 4.26
C PRO A 146 -25.32 -12.20 3.69
N ASN A 147 -26.13 -11.31 4.28
CA ASN A 147 -27.47 -10.97 3.79
C ASN A 147 -27.57 -9.52 3.32
N VAL A 148 -26.53 -8.71 3.54
CA VAL A 148 -26.43 -7.35 3.02
C VAL A 148 -25.04 -7.13 2.43
N MET A 149 -24.99 -6.47 1.27
CA MET A 149 -23.78 -5.93 0.67
C MET A 149 -23.96 -4.43 0.51
N LEU A 150 -22.98 -3.63 0.97
CA LEU A 150 -22.97 -2.20 0.73
C LEU A 150 -21.77 -1.81 -0.15
N GLN A 151 -21.97 -0.86 -1.06
CA GLN A 151 -20.91 -0.41 -1.97
C GLN A 151 -21.08 1.06 -2.36
N LEU A 152 -19.97 1.79 -2.47
CA LEU A 152 -19.91 3.11 -3.11
C LEU A 152 -19.87 2.92 -4.64
N LEU A 153 -20.71 3.66 -5.37
CA LEU A 153 -20.94 3.49 -6.80
C LEU A 153 -20.68 4.79 -7.57
N ALA A 154 -19.97 4.68 -8.69
CA ALA A 154 -19.83 5.77 -9.64
C ALA A 154 -21.06 5.83 -10.56
N PRO A 155 -21.74 6.97 -10.69
CA PRO A 155 -22.85 7.13 -11.63
C PRO A 155 -22.35 7.29 -13.08
N GLY A 156 -23.01 6.63 -14.03
CA GLY A 156 -22.87 6.84 -15.47
C GLY A 156 -24.16 7.37 -16.10
N SER A 157 -24.21 7.46 -17.44
CA SER A 157 -25.39 7.95 -18.17
C SER A 157 -26.66 7.10 -17.93
N ASP A 158 -26.49 5.79 -17.94
CA ASP A 158 -27.57 4.78 -17.90
C ASP A 158 -27.14 3.52 -17.12
N ARG A 159 -25.93 3.55 -16.53
CA ARG A 159 -25.29 2.46 -15.80
C ARG A 159 -24.67 2.99 -14.51
N LEU A 160 -24.34 2.06 -13.63
CA LEU A 160 -23.54 2.31 -12.43
C LEU A 160 -22.21 1.58 -12.58
N SER A 161 -21.22 1.93 -11.77
CA SER A 161 -19.91 1.28 -11.78
C SER A 161 -19.42 1.05 -10.35
N LEU A 162 -18.91 -0.15 -10.07
CA LEU A 162 -18.17 -0.51 -8.85
C LEU A 162 -16.85 0.26 -8.74
N SER A 163 -16.41 0.89 -9.83
CA SER A 163 -15.29 1.85 -9.87
C SER A 163 -14.02 1.27 -9.26
N CYS A 164 -13.67 1.75 -8.08
CA CYS A 164 -12.48 1.42 -7.31
C CYS A 164 -12.50 0.03 -6.68
N ASN A 165 -13.63 -0.67 -6.57
CA ASN A 165 -13.73 -1.91 -5.79
C ASN A 165 -14.68 -2.96 -6.41
N PRO A 166 -14.34 -3.55 -7.57
CA PRO A 166 -14.95 -4.80 -8.01
C PRO A 166 -14.45 -6.02 -7.23
N ASP A 167 -13.24 -5.96 -6.66
CA ASP A 167 -12.59 -6.92 -5.75
C ASP A 167 -13.37 -8.22 -5.45
N ILE A 168 -14.17 -8.26 -4.39
CA ILE A 168 -15.07 -9.36 -4.03
C ILE A 168 -16.50 -9.09 -4.49
N SER A 169 -16.83 -7.82 -4.75
CA SER A 169 -18.15 -7.34 -5.10
C SER A 169 -18.72 -7.98 -6.36
N VAL A 170 -17.90 -8.15 -7.41
CA VAL A 170 -18.33 -8.79 -8.66
C VAL A 170 -18.74 -10.25 -8.41
N ASP A 171 -17.92 -11.02 -7.70
CA ASP A 171 -18.20 -12.43 -7.41
C ASP A 171 -19.52 -12.62 -6.63
N LEU A 172 -19.81 -11.72 -5.68
CA LEU A 172 -21.06 -11.73 -4.91
C LEU A 172 -22.28 -11.44 -5.81
N LEU A 173 -22.17 -10.43 -6.67
CA LEU A 173 -23.24 -10.05 -7.60
C LEU A 173 -23.49 -11.11 -8.66
N GLU A 174 -22.45 -11.78 -9.17
CA GLU A 174 -22.60 -12.92 -10.07
C GLU A 174 -23.37 -14.06 -9.41
N ARG A 175 -23.04 -14.40 -8.15
CA ARG A 175 -23.76 -15.42 -7.38
C ARG A 175 -25.21 -15.05 -7.11
N ARG A 176 -25.47 -13.77 -6.84
CA ARG A 176 -26.82 -13.20 -6.67
C ARG A 176 -27.64 -13.33 -7.96
N ARG A 177 -27.08 -12.93 -9.10
CA ARG A 177 -27.72 -13.06 -10.43
C ARG A 177 -27.98 -14.52 -10.80
N ALA A 178 -27.09 -15.43 -10.40
CA ALA A 178 -27.27 -16.87 -10.58
C ALA A 178 -28.29 -17.50 -9.61
N GLY A 179 -28.83 -16.75 -8.64
CA GLY A 179 -29.77 -17.25 -7.63
C GLY A 179 -29.14 -18.17 -6.57
N THR A 180 -27.81 -18.16 -6.46
CA THR A 180 -27.05 -19.00 -5.51
C THR A 180 -26.73 -18.28 -4.19
N LEU A 181 -26.97 -16.97 -4.14
CA LEU A 181 -26.80 -16.12 -2.97
C LEU A 181 -28.00 -15.17 -2.88
N ASP A 182 -28.72 -15.22 -1.77
CA ASP A 182 -29.76 -14.25 -1.45
C ASP A 182 -29.15 -13.14 -0.59
N ILE A 183 -28.95 -11.97 -1.19
CA ILE A 183 -28.29 -10.83 -0.57
C ILE A 183 -28.96 -9.53 -1.04
N LEU A 184 -29.27 -8.66 -0.07
CA LEU A 184 -29.74 -7.30 -0.33
C LEU A 184 -28.54 -6.44 -0.74
N PHE A 185 -28.61 -5.83 -1.92
CA PHE A 185 -27.56 -4.94 -2.39
C PHE A 185 -27.98 -3.48 -2.24
N ALA A 186 -27.26 -2.72 -1.42
CA ALA A 186 -27.48 -1.29 -1.26
C ALA A 186 -26.25 -0.48 -1.71
N GLY A 187 -26.47 0.53 -2.54
CA GLY A 187 -25.43 1.39 -3.08
C GLY A 187 -25.50 2.82 -2.53
N GLU A 188 -24.37 3.50 -2.43
CA GLU A 188 -24.27 4.96 -2.23
C GLU A 188 -23.59 5.58 -3.46
N LEU A 189 -24.23 6.58 -4.07
CA LEU A 189 -23.68 7.26 -5.24
C LEU A 189 -22.61 8.27 -4.85
N HIS A 190 -21.52 8.30 -5.63
CA HIS A 190 -20.44 9.26 -5.42
C HIS A 190 -19.88 9.77 -6.74
N LEU A 191 -20.11 11.04 -7.06
CA LEU A 191 -19.68 11.67 -8.33
C LEU A 191 -18.16 11.79 -8.49
N GLY A 192 -17.42 11.83 -7.38
CA GLY A 192 -15.95 11.85 -7.40
C GLY A 192 -15.29 10.53 -7.81
N LEU A 193 -16.04 9.41 -7.83
CA LEU A 193 -15.48 8.12 -8.22
C LEU A 193 -15.36 8.02 -9.75
N PRO A 194 -14.21 7.56 -10.28
CA PRO A 194 -14.07 7.28 -11.71
C PRO A 194 -15.05 6.21 -12.19
N PHE A 195 -15.79 6.47 -13.27
CA PHE A 195 -16.62 5.44 -13.90
C PHE A 195 -15.72 4.46 -14.67
N MET A 196 -15.63 3.23 -14.19
CA MET A 196 -14.85 2.15 -14.79
C MET A 196 -15.81 1.18 -15.51
N ASP A 197 -15.60 0.98 -16.81
CA ASP A 197 -16.45 0.11 -17.62
C ASP A 197 -16.05 -1.38 -17.47
N GLY A 198 -16.61 -2.26 -18.30
CA GLY A 198 -16.28 -3.67 -18.33
C GLY A 198 -16.82 -4.39 -17.10
N PRO A 199 -16.04 -5.26 -16.43
CA PRO A 199 -16.51 -6.05 -15.30
C PRO A 199 -16.98 -5.24 -14.08
N ALA A 200 -16.53 -3.99 -13.95
CA ALA A 200 -17.01 -3.08 -12.89
C ALA A 200 -18.37 -2.42 -13.21
N ALA A 201 -18.82 -2.42 -14.46
CA ALA A 201 -20.07 -1.78 -14.86
C ALA A 201 -21.29 -2.64 -14.51
N LEU A 202 -22.33 -1.99 -14.00
CA LEU A 202 -23.57 -2.60 -13.56
C LEU A 202 -24.78 -1.92 -14.23
N PRO A 203 -25.87 -2.66 -14.49
CA PRO A 203 -27.16 -2.06 -14.79
C PRO A 203 -27.59 -1.11 -13.65
N ALA A 204 -28.25 0.01 -13.97
CA ALA A 204 -28.78 0.92 -12.96
C ALA A 204 -29.86 0.27 -12.04
N SER A 205 -30.42 -0.86 -12.46
CA SER A 205 -31.35 -1.68 -11.68
C SER A 205 -30.68 -2.77 -10.83
N GLU A 206 -29.34 -2.84 -10.77
CA GLU A 206 -28.63 -3.83 -9.98
C GLU A 206 -28.87 -3.66 -8.46
N PRO A 207 -28.79 -2.46 -7.87
CA PRO A 207 -29.05 -2.27 -6.44
C PRO A 207 -30.54 -2.43 -6.11
N ASP A 208 -30.85 -2.94 -4.92
CA ASP A 208 -32.20 -2.94 -4.35
C ASP A 208 -32.54 -1.58 -3.72
N ILE A 209 -31.52 -0.94 -3.14
CA ILE A 209 -31.58 0.34 -2.44
C ILE A 209 -30.45 1.21 -2.98
N LEU A 210 -30.72 2.48 -3.26
CA LEU A 210 -29.73 3.43 -3.76
C LEU A 210 -29.83 4.75 -3.00
N LEU A 211 -28.76 5.09 -2.28
CA LEU A 211 -28.57 6.38 -1.64
C LEU A 211 -27.91 7.36 -2.62
N ASP A 212 -28.56 8.48 -2.85
CA ASP A 212 -28.13 9.61 -3.68
C ASP A 212 -28.02 10.83 -2.76
N PRO A 213 -26.94 10.94 -1.98
CA PRO A 213 -26.88 11.88 -0.87
C PRO A 213 -26.91 13.33 -1.36
N ALA A 214 -27.68 14.19 -0.68
CA ALA A 214 -27.80 15.60 -1.04
C ALA A 214 -26.46 16.35 -1.01
N GLU A 215 -25.59 15.99 -0.08
CA GLU A 215 -24.22 16.51 0.05
C GLU A 215 -23.23 15.32 0.08
N PRO A 216 -22.53 15.03 -1.03
CA PRO A 216 -21.52 13.98 -1.02
C PRO A 216 -20.31 14.41 -0.18
N PHE A 217 -19.71 13.45 0.51
CA PHE A 217 -18.46 13.68 1.24
C PHE A 217 -17.26 13.74 0.28
N GLU A 218 -16.08 14.15 0.75
CA GLU A 218 -14.87 14.06 -0.07
C GLU A 218 -14.22 12.68 0.03
N LEU A 219 -13.87 12.06 -1.10
CA LEU A 219 -13.13 10.80 -1.12
C LEU A 219 -11.83 10.87 -0.33
N PHE A 220 -11.47 9.74 0.29
CA PHE A 220 -10.17 9.58 0.92
C PHE A 220 -9.07 9.73 -0.13
N SER A 221 -8.11 10.60 0.16
CA SER A 221 -6.90 10.77 -0.64
C SER A 221 -5.73 10.13 0.08
N ALA A 222 -5.07 9.19 -0.59
CA ALA A 222 -3.71 8.83 -0.20
C ALA A 222 -2.79 10.04 -0.44
N VAL A 223 -1.71 10.12 0.33
CA VAL A 223 -0.72 11.20 0.21
C VAL A 223 0.57 10.59 -0.30
N ASN A 224 1.05 11.11 -1.42
CA ASN A 224 2.33 10.68 -1.99
C ASN A 224 3.44 10.91 -0.97
N GLN A 225 4.19 9.85 -0.66
CA GLN A 225 5.32 9.91 0.27
C GLN A 225 6.62 10.11 -0.50
N PRO A 226 7.62 10.79 0.09
CA PRO A 226 8.92 10.93 -0.54
C PRO A 226 9.60 9.56 -0.71
N VAL A 227 10.21 9.35 -1.87
CA VAL A 227 11.02 8.19 -2.21
C VAL A 227 12.44 8.37 -1.71
N SER A 228 12.86 7.50 -0.80
CA SER A 228 14.20 7.49 -0.23
C SER A 228 15.23 6.90 -1.19
N ASP A 229 16.50 7.19 -0.91
CA ASP A 229 17.63 6.58 -1.62
C ASP A 229 17.58 5.05 -1.62
N ALA A 230 17.13 4.44 -0.52
CA ALA A 230 17.02 2.99 -0.43
C ALA A 230 15.96 2.45 -1.40
N ALA A 231 14.80 3.10 -1.49
CA ALA A 231 13.77 2.71 -2.44
C ALA A 231 14.20 2.96 -3.89
N HIS A 232 14.83 4.09 -4.20
CA HIS A 232 15.39 4.34 -5.54
C HIS A 232 16.41 3.27 -5.95
N ALA A 233 17.33 2.91 -5.05
CA ALA A 233 18.27 1.82 -5.29
C ALA A 233 17.57 0.48 -5.54
N ILE A 234 16.56 0.13 -4.73
CA ILE A 234 15.72 -1.06 -4.94
C ILE A 234 15.04 -1.00 -6.31
N GLY A 235 14.46 0.15 -6.68
CA GLY A 235 13.81 0.37 -7.98
C GLY A 235 14.74 0.12 -9.15
N LEU A 236 15.98 0.63 -9.09
CA LEU A 236 17.02 0.40 -10.10
C LEU A 236 17.38 -1.08 -10.24
N HIS A 237 17.51 -1.81 -9.13
CA HIS A 237 17.76 -3.25 -9.15
C HIS A 237 16.58 -4.03 -9.73
N VAL A 238 15.36 -3.75 -9.28
CA VAL A 238 14.13 -4.42 -9.76
C VAL A 238 13.90 -4.17 -11.25
N ALA A 239 14.14 -2.97 -11.76
CA ALA A 239 13.94 -2.64 -13.17
C ALA A 239 14.75 -3.53 -14.14
N ARG A 240 15.92 -4.02 -13.69
CA ARG A 240 16.78 -4.96 -14.43
C ARG A 240 16.26 -6.40 -14.48
N THR A 241 15.20 -6.70 -13.74
CA THR A 241 14.58 -8.02 -13.74
C THR A 241 13.41 -8.13 -14.72
N VAL A 242 12.82 -7.00 -15.15
CA VAL A 242 11.55 -6.96 -15.90
C VAL A 242 11.80 -7.15 -17.40
N PRO A 243 11.40 -8.26 -18.03
CA PRO A 243 11.61 -8.46 -19.46
C PRO A 243 10.60 -7.64 -20.28
N ASP A 244 11.02 -7.17 -21.46
CA ASP A 244 10.07 -6.63 -22.44
C ASP A 244 9.09 -7.72 -22.91
N GLY A 245 7.84 -7.34 -23.21
CA GLY A 245 6.75 -8.27 -23.48
C GLY A 245 6.19 -8.98 -22.24
N GLY A 246 6.78 -8.73 -21.06
CA GLY A 246 6.44 -9.40 -19.82
C GLY A 246 5.12 -8.98 -19.18
N THR A 247 4.99 -9.34 -17.91
CA THR A 247 3.84 -9.01 -17.05
C THR A 247 4.31 -8.38 -15.76
N LEU A 248 3.65 -7.32 -15.30
CA LEU A 248 4.06 -6.57 -14.13
C LEU A 248 2.94 -6.52 -13.08
N GLN A 249 3.32 -6.79 -11.83
CA GLN A 249 2.59 -6.36 -10.64
C GLN A 249 3.58 -5.61 -9.76
N ILE A 250 3.17 -4.44 -9.27
CA ILE A 250 3.89 -3.67 -8.24
C ILE A 250 2.90 -3.29 -7.15
N GLY A 251 3.40 -3.22 -5.91
CA GLY A 251 2.62 -2.83 -4.74
C GLY A 251 2.53 -1.31 -4.54
N ILE A 252 1.98 -0.91 -3.41
CA ILE A 252 1.78 0.50 -3.01
C ILE A 252 3.05 1.18 -2.50
N GLY A 253 3.00 2.52 -2.52
CA GLY A 253 3.92 3.39 -1.81
C GLY A 253 5.31 3.45 -2.42
N GLU A 254 6.26 3.85 -1.58
CA GLU A 254 7.62 4.28 -1.96
C GLU A 254 8.34 3.35 -2.93
N ILE A 255 8.27 2.03 -2.69
CA ILE A 255 8.96 1.05 -3.53
C ILE A 255 8.25 0.88 -4.87
N GLY A 256 6.92 0.90 -4.91
CA GLY A 256 6.16 0.85 -6.16
C GLY A 256 6.50 2.05 -7.05
N ASP A 257 6.56 3.24 -6.44
CA ASP A 257 6.90 4.47 -7.16
C ASP A 257 8.34 4.46 -7.68
N ALA A 258 9.29 3.99 -6.87
CA ALA A 258 10.68 3.85 -7.27
C ALA A 258 10.85 2.87 -8.45
N VAL A 259 10.14 1.73 -8.42
CA VAL A 259 10.16 0.74 -9.50
C VAL A 259 9.58 1.35 -10.79
N ALA A 260 8.43 2.01 -10.71
CA ALA A 260 7.81 2.65 -11.86
C ALA A 260 8.71 3.77 -12.44
N ASN A 261 9.33 4.59 -11.59
CA ASN A 261 10.26 5.63 -12.03
C ASN A 261 11.48 5.03 -12.73
N ALA A 262 12.08 3.97 -12.17
CA ALA A 262 13.20 3.27 -12.79
C ALA A 262 12.81 2.67 -14.16
N LEU A 263 11.61 2.10 -14.30
CA LEU A 263 11.11 1.59 -15.58
C LEU A 263 10.88 2.71 -16.61
N LEU A 264 10.43 3.90 -16.19
CA LEU A 264 10.32 5.09 -17.05
C LEU A 264 11.70 5.60 -17.51
N LEU A 265 12.70 5.62 -16.62
CA LEU A 265 14.07 5.96 -16.99
C LEU A 265 14.64 4.94 -17.97
N ARG A 266 14.36 3.66 -17.75
CA ARG A 266 14.79 2.58 -18.64
C ARG A 266 14.19 2.75 -20.04
N ASP A 267 12.89 3.00 -20.16
CA ASP A 267 12.25 3.19 -21.46
C ASP A 267 12.78 4.42 -22.19
N ARG A 268 13.18 5.47 -21.47
CA ARG A 268 13.83 6.66 -22.06
C ARG A 268 15.30 6.45 -22.42
N GLY A 269 15.91 5.33 -22.05
CA GLY A 269 17.34 5.07 -22.22
C GLY A 269 18.23 5.82 -21.22
N GLU A 270 17.65 6.33 -20.13
CA GLU A 270 18.29 7.19 -19.14
C GLU A 270 18.78 6.43 -17.89
N ILE A 271 18.41 5.14 -17.76
CA ILE A 271 18.77 4.33 -16.57
C ILE A 271 20.25 3.87 -16.57
N ALA A 272 20.84 3.71 -17.76
CA ALA A 272 22.15 3.04 -17.90
C ALA A 272 23.30 3.72 -17.12
N PRO A 273 23.42 5.07 -17.07
CA PRO A 273 24.44 5.73 -16.25
C PRO A 273 24.32 5.41 -14.76
N ALA A 274 23.09 5.37 -14.23
CA ALA A 274 22.85 5.03 -12.83
C ALA A 274 23.24 3.58 -12.53
N LEU A 275 22.88 2.64 -13.40
CA LEU A 275 23.26 1.23 -13.23
C LEU A 275 24.77 1.00 -13.34
N ALA A 276 25.42 1.64 -14.30
CA ALA A 276 26.88 1.53 -14.49
C ALA A 276 27.68 2.13 -13.32
N ALA A 277 27.13 3.13 -12.64
CA ALA A 277 27.73 3.74 -11.46
C ALA A 277 27.50 2.92 -10.16
N SER A 278 26.75 1.82 -10.22
CA SER A 278 26.44 1.01 -9.03
C SER A 278 27.72 0.45 -8.41
N PRO A 279 27.94 0.62 -7.09
CA PRO A 279 29.10 0.07 -6.39
C PRO A 279 28.92 -1.41 -6.06
N PHE A 280 27.72 -1.97 -6.28
CA PHE A 280 27.38 -3.33 -5.90
C PHE A 280 27.70 -4.32 -7.02
N PRO A 281 28.06 -5.57 -6.68
CA PRO A 281 28.39 -6.57 -7.68
C PRO A 281 27.23 -6.85 -8.64
N ALA A 282 27.54 -7.09 -9.91
CA ALA A 282 26.54 -7.50 -10.87
C ALA A 282 25.85 -8.81 -10.42
N ASP A 283 24.54 -8.82 -10.54
CA ASP A 283 23.68 -10.00 -10.47
C ASP A 283 23.28 -10.37 -11.91
N GLY A 284 22.90 -11.63 -12.14
CA GLY A 284 22.63 -12.16 -13.50
C GLY A 284 21.40 -11.57 -14.22
N PHE A 285 20.93 -10.39 -13.80
CA PHE A 285 19.80 -9.66 -14.35
C PHE A 285 20.28 -8.42 -15.10
N ASP A 286 20.04 -8.31 -16.39
CA ASP A 286 20.63 -7.29 -17.27
C ASP A 286 19.61 -6.62 -18.21
N GLU A 287 18.32 -6.70 -17.88
CA GLU A 287 17.25 -6.06 -18.65
C GLU A 287 17.36 -4.53 -18.59
N THR A 288 17.95 -3.95 -19.64
CA THR A 288 18.24 -2.51 -19.72
C THR A 288 17.70 -1.86 -20.99
N GLY A 289 17.21 -2.66 -21.95
CA GLY A 289 16.61 -2.17 -23.19
C GLY A 289 15.23 -1.54 -22.99
N ARG A 290 14.77 -0.78 -23.97
CA ARG A 290 13.43 -0.15 -23.95
C ARG A 290 12.32 -1.21 -24.03
N PHE A 291 11.08 -0.80 -23.76
CA PHE A 291 9.91 -1.68 -23.91
C PHE A 291 9.35 -1.57 -25.33
N GLU A 292 9.92 -2.36 -26.27
CA GLU A 292 9.51 -2.39 -27.68
C GLU A 292 8.18 -3.10 -27.89
N THR A 293 7.93 -4.18 -27.16
CA THR A 293 6.64 -4.86 -27.13
C THR A 293 5.69 -4.15 -26.18
N GLY A 294 6.21 -3.72 -25.02
CA GLY A 294 5.43 -3.19 -23.92
C GLY A 294 5.07 -4.28 -22.91
N LEU A 295 4.54 -3.84 -21.78
CA LEU A 295 4.16 -4.69 -20.65
C LEU A 295 2.64 -4.82 -20.58
N TYR A 296 2.20 -5.89 -19.93
CA TYR A 296 0.84 -6.09 -19.43
C TYR A 296 0.85 -5.97 -17.90
N ALA A 297 -0.11 -5.26 -17.32
CA ALA A 297 -0.28 -5.24 -15.87
C ALA A 297 -1.45 -6.13 -15.43
N VAL A 298 -1.19 -7.00 -14.47
CA VAL A 298 -2.23 -7.63 -13.65
C VAL A 298 -1.83 -7.43 -12.20
N THR A 299 -2.65 -6.69 -11.46
CA THR A 299 -2.33 -6.26 -10.10
C THR A 299 -3.53 -6.42 -9.21
N GLU A 300 -3.29 -6.67 -7.94
CA GLU A 300 -4.35 -6.58 -6.94
C GLU A 300 -4.84 -5.14 -6.80
N MET A 301 -3.93 -4.17 -6.73
CA MET A 301 -4.23 -2.77 -6.56
C MET A 301 -3.67 -1.96 -7.74
N LEU A 302 -4.52 -1.15 -8.39
CA LEU A 302 -4.05 -0.15 -9.35
C LEU A 302 -3.46 1.02 -8.56
N VAL A 303 -2.18 1.26 -8.78
CA VAL A 303 -1.38 2.30 -8.11
C VAL A 303 -0.90 3.34 -9.10
N ASP A 304 -0.54 4.53 -8.63
CA ASP A 304 -0.13 5.64 -9.51
C ASP A 304 1.04 5.26 -10.42
N GLY A 305 2.06 4.57 -9.90
CA GLY A 305 3.17 4.09 -10.71
C GLY A 305 2.75 3.25 -11.93
N LEU A 306 1.70 2.43 -11.83
CA LEU A 306 1.17 1.70 -13.00
C LEU A 306 0.42 2.65 -13.95
N LEU A 307 -0.35 3.60 -13.43
CA LEU A 307 -1.03 4.58 -14.26
C LEU A 307 -0.03 5.44 -15.05
N GLN A 308 1.09 5.84 -14.43
CA GLN A 308 2.18 6.58 -15.08
C GLN A 308 2.81 5.76 -16.22
N LEU A 309 3.10 4.48 -15.99
CA LEU A 309 3.64 3.59 -17.04
C LEU A 309 2.66 3.39 -18.20
N PHE A 310 1.36 3.35 -17.91
CA PHE A 310 0.30 3.29 -18.92
C PHE A 310 0.17 4.60 -19.70
N GLU A 311 0.27 5.73 -19.01
CA GLU A 311 0.25 7.04 -19.63
C GLU A 311 1.44 7.27 -20.57
N ALA A 312 2.61 6.77 -20.19
CA ALA A 312 3.84 6.77 -20.97
C ALA A 312 3.85 5.75 -22.13
N GLY A 313 2.84 4.88 -22.24
CA GLY A 313 2.74 3.89 -23.32
C GLY A 313 3.65 2.66 -23.15
N ILE A 314 4.16 2.43 -21.93
CA ILE A 314 4.92 1.23 -21.56
C ILE A 314 3.95 0.07 -21.28
N LEU A 315 2.90 0.31 -20.49
CA LEU A 315 1.81 -0.65 -20.34
C LEU A 315 0.87 -0.52 -21.54
N ARG A 316 1.05 -1.39 -22.52
CA ARG A 316 0.27 -1.38 -23.78
C ARG A 316 -0.02 -2.76 -24.34
N ARG A 317 0.56 -3.82 -23.77
CA ARG A 317 0.28 -5.18 -24.21
C ARG A 317 -1.12 -5.55 -23.72
N GLU A 318 -2.04 -5.68 -24.65
CA GLU A 318 -3.44 -5.96 -24.32
C GLU A 318 -3.69 -7.45 -24.12
N VAL A 319 -4.50 -7.75 -23.12
CA VAL A 319 -5.11 -9.04 -22.84
C VAL A 319 -6.61 -8.76 -22.73
N ASP A 320 -7.42 -9.48 -23.50
CA ASP A 320 -8.89 -9.29 -23.53
C ASP A 320 -9.33 -7.81 -23.72
N GLY A 321 -8.55 -7.06 -24.51
CA GLY A 321 -8.81 -5.67 -24.83
C GLY A 321 -8.33 -4.64 -23.80
N ALA A 322 -7.69 -5.08 -22.70
CA ALA A 322 -7.16 -4.21 -21.64
C ALA A 322 -5.65 -4.40 -21.44
N ALA A 323 -4.94 -3.30 -21.21
CA ALA A 323 -3.51 -3.30 -20.87
C ALA A 323 -3.26 -3.47 -19.36
N ILE A 324 -4.27 -3.15 -18.54
CA ILE A 324 -4.21 -3.30 -17.09
C ILE A 324 -5.47 -4.03 -16.60
N HIS A 325 -5.27 -5.06 -15.78
CA HIS A 325 -6.31 -5.66 -14.94
C HIS A 325 -6.01 -5.38 -13.47
N ALA A 326 -6.96 -4.82 -12.74
CA ALA A 326 -6.78 -4.46 -11.34
C ALA A 326 -7.99 -4.82 -10.47
N GLY A 327 -7.72 -5.27 -9.24
CA GLY A 327 -8.72 -5.66 -8.25
C GLY A 327 -9.45 -4.48 -7.60
N PHE A 328 -8.68 -3.49 -7.18
CA PHE A 328 -9.19 -2.25 -6.57
C PHE A 328 -8.19 -1.08 -6.68
N PHE A 329 -8.57 0.12 -6.23
CA PHE A 329 -7.64 1.24 -6.02
C PHE A 329 -8.03 2.15 -4.85
N VAL A 330 -7.02 2.74 -4.22
CA VAL A 330 -7.10 3.81 -3.21
C VAL A 330 -5.85 4.67 -3.40
N GLU A 331 -6.01 5.88 -3.92
CA GLU A 331 -4.89 6.70 -4.38
C GLU A 331 -5.11 8.20 -4.08
N SER A 332 -4.23 9.05 -4.60
CA SER A 332 -4.37 10.50 -4.47
C SER A 332 -5.59 11.04 -5.24
N ARG A 333 -6.02 12.25 -4.89
CA ARG A 333 -7.07 12.95 -5.67
C ARG A 333 -6.68 13.17 -7.13
N ASP A 334 -5.40 13.44 -7.39
CA ASP A 334 -4.88 13.62 -8.76
C ASP A 334 -5.07 12.36 -9.59
N PHE A 335 -4.79 11.20 -9.01
CA PHE A 335 -5.01 9.91 -9.66
C PHE A 335 -6.49 9.72 -10.04
N TYR A 336 -7.44 10.02 -9.13
CA TYR A 336 -8.87 9.93 -9.44
C TYR A 336 -9.28 10.92 -10.54
N ALA A 337 -8.75 12.15 -10.51
CA ALA A 337 -9.03 13.17 -11.51
C ALA A 337 -8.51 12.73 -12.90
N ARG A 338 -7.28 12.21 -12.98
CA ARG A 338 -6.70 11.67 -14.22
C ARG A 338 -7.53 10.54 -14.80
N LEU A 339 -8.03 9.61 -13.97
CA LEU A 339 -8.95 8.57 -14.46
C LEU A 339 -10.28 9.17 -14.95
N ASN A 340 -10.83 10.18 -14.28
CA ASN A 340 -12.06 10.84 -14.72
C ASN A 340 -11.90 11.58 -16.06
N ASP A 341 -10.79 12.30 -16.22
CA ASP A 341 -10.46 13.10 -17.41
C ASP A 341 -9.93 12.25 -18.57
N MET A 342 -9.53 11.00 -18.30
CA MET A 342 -9.04 10.09 -19.32
C MET A 342 -10.11 9.80 -20.38
N PRO A 343 -9.79 9.90 -21.69
CA PRO A 343 -10.72 9.57 -22.76
C PRO A 343 -11.32 8.15 -22.59
N PRO A 344 -12.63 7.95 -22.80
CA PRO A 344 -13.29 6.68 -22.50
C PRO A 344 -12.64 5.46 -23.17
N GLU A 345 -12.18 5.59 -24.41
CA GLU A 345 -11.51 4.53 -25.16
C GLU A 345 -10.16 4.14 -24.56
N ARG A 346 -9.45 5.10 -23.96
CA ARG A 346 -8.18 4.86 -23.27
C ARG A 346 -8.45 4.29 -21.87
N ARG A 347 -9.44 4.83 -21.15
CA ARG A 347 -9.85 4.32 -19.83
C ARG A 347 -10.36 2.88 -19.90
N ALA A 348 -11.04 2.50 -21.00
CA ALA A 348 -11.48 1.13 -21.24
C ALA A 348 -10.32 0.12 -21.34
N LYS A 349 -9.08 0.57 -21.51
CA LYS A 349 -7.89 -0.30 -21.45
C LYS A 349 -7.45 -0.62 -20.02
N ILE A 350 -8.14 -0.08 -19.02
CA ILE A 350 -7.96 -0.38 -17.60
C ILE A 350 -9.24 -1.12 -17.15
N ALA A 351 -9.13 -2.45 -17.04
CA ALA A 351 -10.22 -3.29 -16.58
C ALA A 351 -10.14 -3.47 -15.06
N MET A 352 -11.12 -2.93 -14.34
CA MET A 352 -11.30 -3.22 -12.93
C MET A 352 -12.09 -4.53 -12.81
N VAL A 353 -11.51 -5.55 -12.17
CA VAL A 353 -11.97 -6.95 -12.18
C VAL A 353 -11.90 -7.57 -10.77
N PRO A 354 -12.56 -8.69 -10.46
CA PRO A 354 -12.48 -9.27 -9.13
C PRO A 354 -11.09 -9.84 -8.79
N VAL A 355 -10.80 -9.98 -7.50
CA VAL A 355 -9.57 -10.62 -7.01
C VAL A 355 -9.49 -12.11 -7.38
N SER A 356 -10.65 -12.76 -7.63
CA SER A 356 -10.73 -14.10 -8.22
C SER A 356 -10.13 -14.17 -9.65
N TYR A 357 -9.97 -13.03 -10.32
CA TYR A 357 -9.20 -12.92 -11.55
C TYR A 357 -7.72 -12.61 -11.29
N THR A 358 -7.41 -11.54 -10.55
CA THR A 358 -6.04 -11.00 -10.41
C THR A 358 -5.14 -11.88 -9.55
N ASN A 359 -5.67 -12.40 -8.45
CA ASN A 359 -4.88 -13.07 -7.39
C ASN A 359 -4.82 -14.59 -7.55
N THR A 360 -5.34 -15.16 -8.62
CA THR A 360 -5.24 -16.60 -8.85
C THR A 360 -5.22 -16.95 -10.34
N LEU A 361 -4.61 -18.07 -10.68
CA LEU A 361 -4.72 -18.68 -12.01
C LEU A 361 -6.01 -19.51 -12.17
N LEU A 362 -6.66 -19.90 -11.08
CA LEU A 362 -7.89 -20.70 -11.13
C LEU A 362 -9.00 -20.00 -11.91
N GLY A 363 -9.93 -20.78 -12.47
CA GLY A 363 -11.06 -20.31 -13.28
C GLY A 363 -10.77 -20.20 -14.78
N ASP A 364 -9.58 -19.73 -15.16
CA ASP A 364 -9.09 -19.69 -16.54
C ASP A 364 -7.56 -19.83 -16.57
N GLU A 365 -7.07 -21.01 -16.21
CA GLU A 365 -5.63 -21.23 -16.10
C GLU A 365 -4.92 -21.05 -17.44
N THR A 366 -5.49 -21.58 -18.52
CA THR A 366 -4.88 -21.52 -19.86
C THR A 366 -4.77 -20.08 -20.34
N GLY A 367 -5.85 -19.30 -20.29
CA GLY A 367 -5.83 -17.90 -20.71
C GLY A 367 -4.90 -17.05 -19.83
N LYS A 368 -5.01 -17.19 -18.50
CA LYS A 368 -4.16 -16.44 -17.57
C LYS A 368 -2.67 -16.79 -17.71
N ARG A 369 -2.30 -18.05 -17.98
CA ARG A 369 -0.89 -18.43 -18.25
C ARG A 369 -0.37 -17.81 -19.55
N ASN A 370 -1.17 -17.84 -20.61
CA ASN A 370 -0.82 -17.21 -21.88
C ASN A 370 -0.70 -15.68 -21.76
N ALA A 371 -1.52 -15.07 -20.91
CA ALA A 371 -1.52 -13.64 -20.63
C ALA A 371 -0.33 -13.21 -19.76
N ARG A 372 0.09 -14.02 -18.78
CA ARG A 372 1.04 -13.65 -17.71
C ARG A 372 2.48 -14.10 -17.98
N GLN A 373 2.95 -13.94 -19.21
CA GLN A 373 4.31 -14.34 -19.61
C GLN A 373 5.37 -13.46 -18.95
N GLY A 374 6.52 -14.04 -18.61
CA GLY A 374 7.67 -13.31 -18.07
C GLY A 374 7.34 -12.50 -16.82
N ALA A 375 6.40 -12.98 -16.00
CA ALA A 375 5.82 -12.19 -14.93
C ALA A 375 6.84 -11.77 -13.87
N ARG A 376 6.74 -10.52 -13.42
CA ARG A 376 7.44 -9.98 -12.25
C ARG A 376 6.41 -9.45 -11.27
N PHE A 377 6.29 -10.14 -10.15
CA PHE A 377 5.38 -9.75 -9.09
C PHE A 377 6.16 -9.20 -7.91
N VAL A 378 6.13 -7.88 -7.75
CA VAL A 378 6.97 -7.12 -6.82
C VAL A 378 6.15 -6.79 -5.57
N ASN A 379 6.59 -7.31 -4.43
CA ASN A 379 5.92 -7.14 -3.15
C ASN A 379 6.91 -6.72 -2.07
N SER A 380 6.50 -5.78 -1.22
CA SER A 380 7.32 -5.34 -0.09
C SER A 380 7.16 -6.27 1.11
N ALA A 381 8.22 -6.43 1.90
CA ALA A 381 8.20 -7.18 3.16
C ALA A 381 8.71 -6.35 4.33
N MET A 382 8.30 -6.72 5.54
CA MET A 382 8.85 -6.14 6.76
C MET A 382 10.21 -6.75 7.10
N LYS A 383 10.33 -8.08 6.97
CA LYS A 383 11.56 -8.83 7.26
C LYS A 383 11.69 -10.06 6.39
N VAL A 384 12.93 -10.50 6.19
CA VAL A 384 13.28 -11.79 5.60
C VAL A 384 14.23 -12.51 6.55
N THR A 385 13.94 -13.78 6.82
CA THR A 385 14.85 -14.64 7.60
C THR A 385 16.03 -15.09 6.75
N ALA A 386 17.17 -15.44 7.34
CA ALA A 386 18.37 -15.88 6.63
C ALA A 386 18.16 -17.20 5.87
N LEU A 387 17.09 -17.95 6.21
CA LEU A 387 16.65 -19.13 5.47
C LEU A 387 15.69 -18.81 4.30
N GLY A 388 15.26 -17.56 4.14
CA GLY A 388 14.40 -17.10 3.05
C GLY A 388 12.90 -17.10 3.33
N ALA A 389 12.45 -17.28 4.59
CA ALA A 389 11.05 -17.01 4.94
C ALA A 389 10.78 -15.50 5.02
N VAL A 390 9.62 -15.05 4.57
CA VAL A 390 9.22 -13.64 4.50
C VAL A 390 8.18 -13.33 5.57
N VAL A 391 8.29 -12.17 6.20
CA VAL A 391 7.31 -11.63 7.14
C VAL A 391 6.85 -10.26 6.68
N SER A 392 5.54 -10.08 6.54
CA SER A 392 4.96 -8.88 5.92
C SER A 392 3.78 -8.28 6.69
N ASP A 393 3.14 -9.05 7.57
CA ASP A 393 1.85 -8.68 8.17
C ASP A 393 1.86 -8.58 9.69
N THR A 394 2.76 -9.26 10.37
CA THR A 394 2.74 -9.45 11.83
C THR A 394 4.08 -9.10 12.50
N LEU A 395 4.00 -8.56 13.73
CA LEU A 395 5.14 -8.39 14.62
C LEU A 395 5.57 -9.73 15.23
N GLU A 396 6.74 -9.76 15.85
CA GLU A 396 7.26 -10.96 16.54
C GLU A 396 6.35 -11.42 17.70
N ASP A 397 5.63 -10.49 18.34
CA ASP A 397 4.67 -10.79 19.42
C ASP A 397 3.27 -11.19 18.92
N GLY A 398 3.11 -11.39 17.61
CA GLY A 398 1.87 -11.84 16.99
C GLY A 398 0.86 -10.73 16.68
N ARG A 399 1.12 -9.48 17.08
CA ARG A 399 0.24 -8.37 16.70
C ARG A 399 0.28 -8.12 15.21
N VAL A 400 -0.88 -7.97 14.61
CA VAL A 400 -1.09 -7.72 13.18
C VAL A 400 -0.90 -6.24 12.90
N VAL A 401 0.02 -5.93 11.98
CA VAL A 401 0.28 -4.59 11.47
C VAL A 401 -0.70 -4.25 10.34
N SER A 402 -0.85 -5.17 9.38
CA SER A 402 -1.68 -5.00 8.18
C SER A 402 -2.47 -6.28 7.90
N GLY A 403 -1.99 -7.15 7.02
CA GLY A 403 -2.57 -8.42 6.69
C GLY A 403 -1.78 -9.11 5.57
N VAL A 404 -2.09 -10.39 5.34
CA VAL A 404 -1.41 -11.20 4.31
C VAL A 404 -1.60 -10.62 2.90
N GLY A 405 -2.80 -10.10 2.62
CA GLY A 405 -3.15 -9.55 1.31
C GLY A 405 -3.07 -10.61 0.21
N GLY A 406 -2.71 -10.18 -1.00
CA GLY A 406 -2.34 -11.06 -2.11
C GLY A 406 -0.86 -11.43 -2.19
N GLN A 407 -0.02 -11.14 -1.19
CA GLN A 407 1.42 -11.42 -1.32
C GLN A 407 1.67 -12.91 -1.59
N HIS A 408 1.07 -13.79 -0.79
CA HIS A 408 1.16 -15.23 -1.00
C HIS A 408 0.57 -15.66 -2.35
N ASP A 409 -0.56 -15.07 -2.73
CA ASP A 409 -1.23 -15.31 -4.00
C ASP A 409 -0.27 -15.07 -5.19
N PHE A 410 0.38 -13.92 -5.26
CA PHE A 410 1.34 -13.64 -6.34
C PHE A 410 2.61 -14.50 -6.27
N VAL A 411 3.09 -14.85 -5.07
CA VAL A 411 4.24 -15.79 -4.94
C VAL A 411 3.91 -17.14 -5.55
N THR A 412 2.75 -17.72 -5.22
CA THR A 412 2.35 -19.02 -5.76
C THR A 412 2.12 -18.97 -7.26
N GLN A 413 1.56 -17.88 -7.77
CA GLN A 413 1.41 -17.66 -9.21
C GLN A 413 2.76 -17.58 -9.93
N ALA A 414 3.74 -16.85 -9.38
CA ALA A 414 5.08 -16.78 -9.98
C ALA A 414 5.69 -18.17 -10.16
N HIS A 415 5.58 -19.02 -9.14
CA HIS A 415 6.09 -20.40 -9.18
C HIS A 415 5.31 -21.30 -10.16
N ALA A 416 4.06 -20.98 -10.43
CA ALA A 416 3.24 -21.71 -11.38
C ALA A 416 3.47 -21.26 -12.83
N LEU A 417 3.87 -20.00 -13.06
CA LEU A 417 4.04 -19.41 -14.39
C LEU A 417 5.42 -19.70 -14.98
N GLU A 418 5.47 -20.04 -16.26
CA GLU A 418 6.73 -20.20 -16.96
C GLU A 418 7.47 -18.86 -17.07
N GLY A 419 8.70 -18.83 -16.57
CA GLY A 419 9.50 -17.59 -16.49
C GLY A 419 8.95 -16.54 -15.51
N GLY A 420 7.93 -16.86 -14.72
CA GLY A 420 7.40 -16.00 -13.65
C GLY A 420 8.36 -15.94 -12.47
N ARG A 421 8.51 -14.76 -11.87
CA ARG A 421 9.37 -14.53 -10.69
C ARG A 421 8.64 -13.70 -9.64
N SER A 422 8.75 -14.13 -8.39
CA SER A 422 8.32 -13.36 -7.21
C SER A 422 9.50 -12.57 -6.67
N ILE A 423 9.31 -11.26 -6.53
CA ILE A 423 10.33 -10.33 -6.07
C ILE A 423 9.87 -9.74 -4.74
N ILE A 424 10.60 -10.05 -3.68
CA ILE A 424 10.40 -9.51 -2.35
C ILE A 424 11.37 -8.36 -2.13
N THR A 425 10.86 -7.16 -1.90
CA THR A 425 11.64 -5.95 -1.67
C THR A 425 11.58 -5.55 -0.21
N LEU A 426 12.70 -5.06 0.33
CA LEU A 426 12.75 -4.45 1.65
C LEU A 426 14.03 -3.62 1.80
N PRO A 427 14.00 -2.46 2.49
CA PRO A 427 15.22 -1.85 2.98
C PRO A 427 15.98 -2.84 3.87
N ALA A 428 17.30 -2.88 3.79
CA ALA A 428 18.11 -3.83 4.56
C ALA A 428 18.05 -3.57 6.08
N VAL A 429 17.69 -2.34 6.47
CA VAL A 429 17.54 -1.91 7.86
C VAL A 429 16.28 -1.07 8.08
N ARG A 430 15.84 -1.03 9.33
CA ARG A 430 14.87 -0.05 9.82
C ARG A 430 15.43 0.67 11.04
N THR A 431 15.08 1.94 11.21
CA THR A 431 15.43 2.69 12.42
C THR A 431 14.17 3.12 13.16
N SER A 432 14.05 2.72 14.42
CA SER A 432 12.93 3.10 15.28
C SER A 432 13.44 3.48 16.66
N LYS A 433 12.94 4.60 17.20
CA LYS A 433 13.34 5.15 18.51
C LYS A 433 14.86 5.27 18.69
N GLY A 434 15.57 5.62 17.62
CA GLY A 434 17.03 5.78 17.61
C GLY A 434 17.83 4.47 17.56
N LYS A 435 17.16 3.31 17.47
CA LYS A 435 17.80 1.99 17.30
C LYS A 435 17.63 1.54 15.86
N THR A 436 18.74 1.26 15.20
CA THR A 436 18.75 0.60 13.89
C THR A 436 18.77 -0.92 14.07
N GLU A 437 17.92 -1.61 13.33
CA GLU A 437 17.80 -3.07 13.30
C GLU A 437 17.86 -3.56 11.86
N SER A 438 18.43 -4.74 11.63
CA SER A 438 18.36 -5.37 10.31
C SER A 438 16.97 -5.93 10.04
N ASN A 439 16.54 -5.81 8.78
CA ASN A 439 15.37 -6.49 8.26
C ASN A 439 15.71 -7.88 7.68
N ILE A 440 17.00 -8.18 7.46
CA ILE A 440 17.48 -9.54 7.25
C ILE A 440 17.86 -10.11 8.62
N VAL A 441 17.05 -11.02 9.13
CA VAL A 441 17.18 -11.59 10.48
C VAL A 441 17.54 -13.07 10.40
N TRP A 442 18.16 -13.65 11.43
CA TRP A 442 18.44 -15.08 11.42
C TRP A 442 17.14 -15.93 11.37
N SER A 443 16.20 -15.63 12.25
CA SER A 443 14.93 -16.36 12.38
C SER A 443 13.82 -15.45 12.91
N GLN A 444 12.58 -15.82 12.62
CA GLN A 444 11.39 -15.25 13.23
C GLN A 444 10.31 -16.34 13.37
N ALA A 445 9.47 -16.25 14.39
CA ALA A 445 8.51 -17.31 14.74
C ALA A 445 7.35 -17.45 13.75
N ASN A 446 6.94 -16.33 13.14
CA ASN A 446 5.90 -16.23 12.12
C ASN A 446 6.50 -16.00 10.74
N ALA A 447 5.75 -16.42 9.71
CA ALA A 447 6.07 -16.18 8.31
C ALA A 447 4.77 -16.00 7.52
N THR A 448 4.75 -14.99 6.66
CA THR A 448 3.71 -14.75 5.66
C THR A 448 3.96 -15.62 4.43
N VAL A 449 5.22 -15.69 3.98
CA VAL A 449 5.65 -16.60 2.90
C VAL A 449 6.65 -17.61 3.47
N PRO A 450 6.31 -18.91 3.49
CA PRO A 450 7.21 -19.96 3.92
C PRO A 450 8.47 -20.07 3.07
N ARG A 451 9.61 -20.43 3.67
CA ARG A 451 10.92 -20.46 2.99
C ARG A 451 11.03 -21.35 1.74
N HIS A 452 10.15 -22.35 1.57
CA HIS A 452 10.16 -23.20 0.38
C HIS A 452 9.57 -22.50 -0.86
N LEU A 453 8.93 -21.34 -0.66
CA LEU A 453 8.45 -20.44 -1.71
C LEU A 453 9.41 -19.24 -1.93
N ARG A 454 10.64 -19.30 -1.41
CA ARG A 454 11.65 -18.25 -1.62
C ARG A 454 12.01 -18.16 -3.11
N ASP A 455 12.08 -16.94 -3.62
CA ASP A 455 12.48 -16.65 -4.99
C ASP A 455 13.51 -15.49 -5.01
N ILE A 456 13.14 -14.27 -5.38
CA ILE A 456 14.05 -13.13 -5.40
C ILE A 456 13.86 -12.26 -4.16
N VAL A 457 14.95 -11.85 -3.51
CA VAL A 457 14.95 -10.81 -2.47
C VAL A 457 15.83 -9.64 -2.91
N VAL A 458 15.34 -8.41 -2.78
CA VAL A 458 16.05 -7.19 -3.18
C VAL A 458 16.11 -6.20 -2.03
N THR A 459 17.32 -5.72 -1.74
CA THR A 459 17.56 -4.56 -0.88
C THR A 459 18.24 -3.45 -1.69
N GLU A 460 18.51 -2.31 -1.06
CA GLU A 460 19.28 -1.22 -1.66
C GLU A 460 20.70 -1.65 -2.08
N TYR A 461 21.19 -2.79 -1.58
CA TYR A 461 22.53 -3.32 -1.83
C TYR A 461 22.60 -4.37 -2.94
N GLY A 462 21.47 -4.73 -3.56
CA GLY A 462 21.42 -5.62 -4.73
C GLY A 462 20.42 -6.75 -4.59
N ILE A 463 20.57 -7.75 -5.48
CA ILE A 463 19.63 -8.87 -5.63
C ILE A 463 20.21 -10.17 -5.06
N ALA A 464 19.41 -10.89 -4.28
CA ALA A 464 19.62 -12.28 -3.91
C ALA A 464 18.58 -13.15 -4.62
N ASP A 465 19.02 -13.87 -5.65
CA ASP A 465 18.25 -14.92 -6.31
C ASP A 465 18.34 -16.21 -5.49
N LEU A 466 17.24 -16.76 -5.00
CA LEU A 466 17.22 -17.86 -4.02
C LEU A 466 16.59 -19.15 -4.55
N TRP A 467 15.95 -19.09 -5.72
CA TRP A 467 15.19 -20.22 -6.25
C TRP A 467 16.11 -21.39 -6.57
N GLY A 468 15.73 -22.60 -6.13
CA GLY A 468 16.49 -23.82 -6.33
C GLY A 468 17.82 -23.93 -5.55
N ARG A 469 18.20 -22.92 -4.77
CA ARG A 469 19.48 -22.91 -4.03
C ARG A 469 19.42 -23.67 -2.72
N SER A 470 20.57 -24.19 -2.27
CA SER A 470 20.75 -24.80 -0.95
C SER A 470 20.64 -23.76 0.18
N ASP A 471 20.40 -24.21 1.41
CA ASP A 471 20.34 -23.29 2.57
C ASP A 471 21.63 -22.47 2.75
N ALA A 472 22.80 -23.07 2.52
CA ALA A 472 24.09 -22.37 2.65
C ALA A 472 24.21 -21.24 1.61
N GLU A 473 23.86 -21.51 0.34
CA GLU A 473 23.87 -20.53 -0.73
C GLU A 473 22.85 -19.41 -0.51
N VAL A 474 21.66 -19.73 0.01
CA VAL A 474 20.64 -18.74 0.35
C VAL A 474 21.08 -17.83 1.48
N ILE A 475 21.63 -18.40 2.56
CA ILE A 475 22.15 -17.60 3.67
C ILE A 475 23.28 -16.69 3.17
N ALA A 476 24.22 -17.22 2.39
CA ALA A 476 25.32 -16.44 1.83
C ALA A 476 24.82 -15.29 0.94
N ALA A 477 23.82 -15.55 0.09
CA ALA A 477 23.24 -14.53 -0.79
C ALA A 477 22.51 -13.43 0.00
N LEU A 478 21.71 -13.79 1.01
CA LEU A 478 20.99 -12.84 1.86
C LEU A 478 21.95 -12.01 2.73
N ILE A 479 22.97 -12.63 3.32
CA ILE A 479 24.03 -11.87 4.02
C ILE A 479 24.73 -10.90 3.06
N GLY A 480 24.93 -11.32 1.81
CA GLY A 480 25.54 -10.52 0.77
C GLY A 480 24.76 -9.26 0.35
N ILE A 481 23.48 -9.17 0.69
CA ILE A 481 22.63 -7.98 0.48
C ILE A 481 22.09 -7.41 1.81
N ALA A 482 22.63 -7.86 2.94
CA ALA A 482 22.39 -7.27 4.25
C ALA A 482 23.30 -6.06 4.47
N ASP A 483 22.88 -5.16 5.37
CA ASP A 483 23.71 -4.05 5.82
C ASP A 483 24.94 -4.56 6.57
N SER A 484 26.12 -4.04 6.20
CA SER A 484 27.42 -4.49 6.72
C SER A 484 27.55 -4.44 8.23
N ARG A 485 26.75 -3.59 8.92
CA ARG A 485 26.75 -3.53 10.39
C ARG A 485 26.22 -4.81 11.04
N PHE A 486 25.47 -5.65 10.31
CA PHE A 486 24.80 -6.84 10.84
C PHE A 486 25.29 -8.16 10.20
N GLN A 487 26.12 -8.09 9.17
CA GLN A 487 26.61 -9.27 8.45
C GLN A 487 27.38 -10.25 9.34
N ASP A 488 28.31 -9.76 10.18
CA ASP A 488 29.14 -10.63 11.02
C ASP A 488 28.31 -11.43 12.04
N ASP A 489 27.27 -10.82 12.58
CA ASP A 489 26.35 -11.46 13.52
C ASP A 489 25.51 -12.54 12.83
N LEU A 490 25.09 -12.32 11.58
CA LEU A 490 24.39 -13.33 10.77
C LEU A 490 25.33 -14.49 10.40
N VAL A 491 26.57 -14.21 10.02
CA VAL A 491 27.59 -15.24 9.72
C VAL A 491 27.85 -16.10 10.95
N ARG A 492 28.04 -15.48 12.13
CA ARG A 492 28.23 -16.21 13.39
C ARG A 492 27.07 -17.15 13.66
N GLN A 493 25.83 -16.65 13.64
CA GLN A 493 24.63 -17.45 13.85
C GLN A 493 24.52 -18.62 12.86
N ALA A 494 24.86 -18.38 11.59
CA ALA A 494 24.83 -19.41 10.56
C ALA A 494 25.92 -20.48 10.74
N LYS A 495 27.13 -20.11 11.14
CA LYS A 495 28.20 -21.05 11.48
C LYS A 495 27.87 -21.88 12.71
N ASP A 496 27.36 -21.24 13.76
CA ASP A 496 26.93 -21.89 15.01
C ASP A 496 25.84 -22.94 14.74
N ALA A 497 24.94 -22.66 13.80
CA ALA A 497 23.90 -23.59 13.37
C ALA A 497 24.36 -24.65 12.35
N GLY A 498 25.65 -24.67 11.96
CA GLY A 498 26.18 -25.58 10.95
C GLY A 498 25.63 -25.36 9.54
N LYS A 499 25.14 -24.14 9.26
CA LYS A 499 24.52 -23.76 7.98
C LYS A 499 25.47 -23.02 7.03
N LEU A 500 26.62 -22.59 7.52
CA LEU A 500 27.74 -22.11 6.69
C LEU A 500 29.03 -22.85 7.06
N PRO A 501 29.97 -23.01 6.09
CA PRO A 501 31.31 -23.49 6.36
C PRO A 501 32.03 -22.64 7.43
N ALA A 502 32.90 -23.26 8.23
CA ALA A 502 33.62 -22.57 9.29
C ALA A 502 34.56 -21.47 8.76
N ASP A 503 35.05 -21.63 7.54
CA ASP A 503 35.91 -20.71 6.79
C ASP A 503 35.14 -19.74 5.89
N PHE A 504 33.80 -19.77 5.89
CA PHE A 504 33.02 -18.80 5.12
C PHE A 504 33.32 -17.36 5.57
N GLU A 505 33.58 -16.49 4.61
CA GLU A 505 33.69 -15.05 4.80
C GLU A 505 32.79 -14.33 3.79
N VAL A 506 32.19 -13.21 4.22
CA VAL A 506 31.43 -12.37 3.29
C VAL A 506 32.40 -11.76 2.28
N PRO A 507 32.13 -11.87 0.95
CA PRO A 507 33.01 -11.36 -0.08
C PRO A 507 33.37 -9.88 0.12
N PRO A 508 34.64 -9.46 -0.11
CA PRO A 508 35.09 -8.08 0.13
C PRO A 508 34.22 -7.01 -0.54
N GLU A 509 33.77 -7.28 -1.77
CA GLU A 509 32.90 -6.39 -2.55
C GLU A 509 31.49 -6.22 -1.98
N ARG A 510 31.10 -7.04 -0.99
CA ARG A 510 29.82 -6.95 -0.25
C ARG A 510 29.99 -6.44 1.17
N ARG A 511 31.19 -5.99 1.55
CA ARG A 511 31.50 -5.48 2.90
C ARG A 511 31.24 -3.99 3.08
N ASP A 512 30.90 -3.26 2.01
CA ASP A 512 30.55 -1.82 2.08
C ASP A 512 29.06 -1.54 1.79
N ASN A 513 28.19 -2.49 2.17
CA ASN A 513 26.74 -2.34 2.16
C ASN A 513 26.30 -1.39 3.28
N ARG A 514 26.38 -0.08 3.01
CA ARG A 514 26.03 0.99 3.95
C ARG A 514 25.13 2.05 3.31
N PRO A 515 24.27 2.74 4.10
CA PRO A 515 23.44 3.83 3.58
C PRO A 515 24.26 4.97 2.96
N GLU A 516 25.47 5.22 3.45
CA GLU A 516 26.40 6.22 2.88
C GLU A 516 26.86 5.83 1.47
N THR A 517 27.02 4.54 1.20
CA THR A 517 27.45 4.01 -0.10
C THR A 517 26.34 4.20 -1.13
N VAL A 518 25.09 3.91 -0.75
CA VAL A 518 23.90 4.16 -1.59
C VAL A 518 23.74 5.65 -1.86
N ARG A 519 23.84 6.50 -0.84
CA ARG A 519 23.80 7.97 -1.02
C ARG A 519 24.86 8.47 -1.99
N ARG A 520 26.09 7.99 -1.88
CA ARG A 520 27.18 8.38 -2.80
C ARG A 520 26.93 7.91 -4.23
N TRP A 521 26.35 6.72 -4.39
CA TRP A 521 25.96 6.18 -5.68
C TRP A 521 24.88 7.02 -6.35
N LEU A 522 23.83 7.39 -5.62
CA LEU A 522 22.66 8.08 -6.18
C LEU A 522 22.80 9.60 -6.29
N ALA A 523 23.68 10.22 -5.51
CA ALA A 523 23.88 11.68 -5.49
C ALA A 523 24.03 12.35 -6.88
N PRO A 524 24.74 11.76 -7.87
CA PRO A 524 24.85 12.35 -9.21
C PRO A 524 23.56 12.33 -10.03
N PHE A 525 22.52 11.61 -9.59
CA PHE A 525 21.31 11.31 -10.36
C PHE A 525 20.02 11.89 -9.72
N GLY A 526 20.14 12.86 -8.80
CA GLY A 526 18.99 13.40 -8.06
C GLY A 526 17.84 13.93 -8.93
N ASP A 527 18.14 14.49 -10.10
CA ASP A 527 17.10 14.95 -11.04
C ASP A 527 16.30 13.78 -11.67
N ALA A 528 16.96 12.63 -11.88
CA ALA A 528 16.33 11.43 -12.42
C ALA A 528 15.65 10.59 -11.32
N LEU A 529 16.09 10.74 -10.08
CA LEU A 529 15.63 10.01 -8.89
C LEU A 529 15.10 10.99 -7.84
N PRO A 530 14.04 11.77 -8.14
CA PRO A 530 13.53 12.79 -7.22
C PRO A 530 12.76 12.15 -6.05
N ASP A 531 12.60 12.90 -4.96
CA ASP A 531 11.77 12.48 -3.81
C ASP A 531 10.31 12.20 -4.22
N PHE A 532 9.78 12.93 -5.19
CA PHE A 532 8.38 12.79 -5.63
C PHE A 532 8.32 12.61 -7.15
N PRO A 533 8.62 11.40 -7.67
CA PRO A 533 8.71 11.15 -9.12
C PRO A 533 7.41 11.43 -9.87
N PHE A 534 6.27 11.33 -9.18
CA PHE A 534 4.94 11.47 -9.75
C PHE A 534 4.15 12.65 -9.18
N GLY A 535 4.85 13.63 -8.62
CA GLY A 535 4.24 14.78 -7.98
C GLY A 535 3.89 14.53 -6.52
N THR A 536 3.35 15.56 -5.88
CA THR A 536 3.25 15.64 -4.42
C THR A 536 2.04 16.47 -4.00
N ASP A 537 1.33 16.00 -2.98
CA ASP A 537 0.25 16.75 -2.36
C ASP A 537 0.75 17.84 -1.40
N PHE A 538 2.06 17.90 -1.11
CA PHE A 538 2.63 18.85 -0.18
C PHE A 538 2.98 20.18 -0.86
N ASP A 539 2.68 21.30 -0.19
CA ASP A 539 3.13 22.61 -0.68
C ASP A 539 4.65 22.79 -0.51
N GLU A 540 5.22 23.88 -1.03
CA GLU A 540 6.66 24.13 -0.93
C GLU A 540 7.17 24.20 0.52
N VAL A 541 6.40 24.79 1.43
CA VAL A 541 6.77 24.92 2.85
C VAL A 541 6.71 23.56 3.52
N GLU A 542 5.69 22.76 3.24
CA GLU A 542 5.51 21.42 3.79
C GLU A 542 6.59 20.46 3.31
N ARG A 543 6.97 20.52 2.02
CA ARG A 543 8.09 19.73 1.49
C ARG A 543 9.40 20.06 2.19
N GLN A 544 9.65 21.33 2.51
CA GLN A 544 10.82 21.73 3.30
C GLN A 544 10.72 21.23 4.76
N LEU A 545 9.51 21.18 5.32
CA LEU A 545 9.27 20.75 6.69
C LEU A 545 9.43 19.23 6.87
N LEU A 546 9.02 18.39 5.92
CA LEU A 546 9.03 16.93 6.05
C LEU A 546 10.41 16.37 6.53
N PRO A 547 11.54 16.63 5.85
CA PRO A 547 12.84 16.14 6.31
C PRO A 547 13.26 16.74 7.66
N ALA A 548 12.90 18.00 7.92
CA ALA A 548 13.24 18.66 9.19
C ALA A 548 12.47 18.03 10.36
N LEU A 549 11.19 17.70 10.17
CA LEU A 549 10.37 17.02 11.16
C LEU A 549 10.90 15.61 11.46
N ASP A 550 11.37 14.88 10.46
CA ASP A 550 12.00 13.57 10.66
C ASP A 550 13.30 13.67 11.46
N ARG A 551 14.17 14.64 11.14
CA ARG A 551 15.37 14.91 11.94
C ARG A 551 15.03 15.26 13.38
N MET A 552 14.03 16.10 13.59
CA MET A 552 13.56 16.46 14.94
C MET A 552 13.00 15.25 15.67
N ARG A 553 12.22 14.39 15.00
CA ARG A 553 11.66 13.16 15.58
C ARG A 553 12.78 12.19 15.98
N ALA A 554 13.78 12.01 15.12
CA ALA A 554 14.95 11.20 15.42
C ALA A 554 15.76 11.78 16.61
N ALA A 555 15.97 13.10 16.64
CA ALA A 555 16.65 13.79 17.73
C ALA A 555 15.84 13.79 19.04
N GLY A 556 14.51 13.69 18.99
CA GLY A 556 13.63 13.65 20.14
C GLY A 556 13.92 12.47 21.09
N ALA A 557 14.54 11.40 20.58
CA ALA A 557 15.01 10.27 21.39
C ALA A 557 16.24 10.61 22.27
N SER A 558 16.92 11.74 22.03
CA SER A 558 18.12 12.17 22.74
C SER A 558 18.06 13.66 23.12
N ARG A 559 18.02 13.95 24.42
CA ARG A 559 18.03 15.35 24.93
C ARG A 559 19.24 16.15 24.41
N ARG A 560 20.39 15.49 24.23
CA ARG A 560 21.60 16.12 23.67
C ARG A 560 21.43 16.47 22.20
N ALA A 561 20.88 15.56 21.39
CA ALA A 561 20.65 15.80 19.97
C ALA A 561 19.65 16.93 19.73
N LEU A 562 18.56 16.95 20.51
CA LEU A 562 17.56 18.02 20.43
C LEU A 562 18.13 19.40 20.83
N LEU A 563 18.92 19.45 21.92
CA LEU A 563 19.61 20.68 22.33
C LEU A 563 20.63 21.15 21.29
N TRP A 564 21.31 20.21 20.62
CA TRP A 564 22.24 20.53 19.54
C TRP A 564 21.53 21.14 18.34
N LEU A 565 20.39 20.58 17.91
CA LEU A 565 19.56 21.18 16.85
C LEU A 565 19.10 22.58 17.25
N ALA A 566 18.64 22.78 18.49
CA ALA A 566 18.22 24.09 18.97
C ALA A 566 19.39 25.09 18.99
N TRP A 567 20.57 24.68 19.43
CA TRP A 567 21.77 25.51 19.39
C TRP A 567 22.20 25.88 17.97
N ARG A 568 22.10 24.94 17.02
CA ARG A 568 22.31 25.21 15.60
C ARG A 568 21.32 26.27 15.12
N GLY A 569 20.02 26.06 15.38
CA GLY A 569 18.94 26.98 15.05
C GLY A 569 19.09 28.41 15.59
N LEU A 570 19.70 28.56 16.77
CA LEU A 570 20.05 29.88 17.33
C LEU A 570 21.11 30.63 16.51
N ARG A 571 21.95 29.89 15.76
CA ARG A 571 23.07 30.44 14.98
C ARG A 571 22.76 30.59 13.48
N THR A 572 21.70 29.96 12.98
CA THR A 572 21.28 30.07 11.58
C THR A 572 20.86 31.50 11.27
N ARG A 573 21.16 31.98 10.05
CA ARG A 573 20.72 33.30 9.55
C ARG A 573 19.68 33.22 8.43
N GLY A 574 19.20 32.01 8.10
CA GLY A 574 18.16 31.81 7.08
C GLY A 574 16.81 32.38 7.49
N ASP A 575 15.99 32.73 6.49
CA ASP A 575 14.59 33.07 6.70
C ASP A 575 13.75 31.80 6.74
N TYR A 576 13.23 31.48 7.93
CA TYR A 576 12.35 30.34 8.18
C TYR A 576 10.95 30.80 8.63
N SER A 577 10.58 32.06 8.35
CA SER A 577 9.32 32.66 8.80
C SER A 577 8.10 31.86 8.34
N ALA A 578 8.04 31.48 7.06
CA ALA A 578 6.96 30.67 6.50
C ALA A 578 6.81 29.31 7.20
N ALA A 579 7.92 28.59 7.40
CA ALA A 579 7.94 27.30 8.11
C ALA A 579 7.50 27.44 9.58
N LEU A 580 7.95 28.49 10.27
CA LEU A 580 7.54 28.76 11.65
C LEU A 580 6.07 29.17 11.75
N HIS A 581 5.55 29.95 10.80
CA HIS A 581 4.14 30.27 10.73
C HIS A 581 3.30 29.01 10.50
N ARG A 582 3.71 28.16 9.55
CA ARG A 582 3.04 26.89 9.22
C ARG A 582 2.98 25.94 10.42
N MET A 583 4.00 25.95 11.27
CA MET A 583 4.07 25.14 12.50
C MET A 583 3.54 25.84 13.76
N ASN A 584 2.98 27.06 13.63
CA ASN A 584 2.52 27.89 14.75
C ASN A 584 3.62 28.13 15.82
N LEU A 585 4.84 28.40 15.35
CA LEU A 585 6.07 28.67 16.12
C LEU A 585 6.68 30.06 15.82
N ALA A 586 6.02 30.89 15.02
CA ALA A 586 6.49 32.24 14.68
C ALA A 586 6.47 33.20 15.89
N ALA A 587 5.52 33.02 16.81
CA ALA A 587 5.39 33.81 18.04
C ALA A 587 5.32 32.87 19.28
N PRO A 588 6.44 32.24 19.67
CA PRO A 588 6.45 31.20 20.70
C PRO A 588 6.09 31.78 22.07
N ARG A 589 5.03 31.23 22.69
CA ARG A 589 4.47 31.73 23.97
C ARG A 589 5.11 31.06 25.17
N THR A 590 5.51 29.79 25.02
CA THR A 590 6.14 29.01 26.09
C THR A 590 7.64 28.81 25.86
N TRP A 591 8.38 28.41 26.91
CA TRP A 591 9.79 28.01 26.76
C TRP A 591 9.95 26.77 25.87
N ARG A 592 8.94 25.88 25.86
CA ARG A 592 8.92 24.68 25.00
C ARG A 592 8.79 25.08 23.54
N ASP A 593 7.89 25.99 23.22
CA ASP A 593 7.70 26.52 21.86
C ASP A 593 8.98 27.18 21.36
N ARG A 594 9.69 27.93 22.22
CA ARG A 594 10.98 28.55 21.86
C ARG A 594 12.03 27.48 21.52
N LEU A 595 12.14 26.45 22.35
CA LEU A 595 13.07 25.34 22.10
C LEU A 595 12.74 24.61 20.79
N GLN A 596 11.46 24.33 20.55
CA GLN A 596 10.99 23.70 19.31
C GLN A 596 11.25 24.59 18.08
N ALA A 597 10.99 25.89 18.17
CA ALA A 597 11.25 26.85 17.10
C ALA A 597 12.73 26.88 16.71
N PHE A 598 13.64 26.89 17.71
CA PHE A 598 15.06 26.81 17.43
C PHE A 598 15.46 25.43 16.88
N ALA A 599 14.96 24.34 17.45
CA ALA A 599 15.25 23.00 16.94
C ALA A 599 14.79 22.83 15.48
N LEU A 600 13.64 23.38 15.11
CA LEU A 600 13.11 23.38 13.75
C LEU A 600 14.01 24.17 12.80
N LYS A 601 14.43 25.39 13.18
CA LYS A 601 15.40 26.17 12.40
C LYS A 601 16.70 25.40 12.16
N GLY A 602 17.23 24.77 13.21
CA GLY A 602 18.45 23.97 13.10
C GLY A 602 18.26 22.73 12.21
N ALA A 603 17.09 22.09 12.25
CA ALA A 603 16.76 20.96 11.42
C ALA A 603 16.58 21.33 9.94
N LEU A 604 15.99 22.50 9.65
CA LEU A 604 15.85 23.05 8.30
C LEU A 604 17.21 23.45 7.71
N ASP A 605 18.04 24.14 8.48
CA ASP A 605 19.41 24.52 8.08
C ASP A 605 20.34 23.32 7.83
N GLY A 606 20.10 22.22 8.54
CA GLY A 606 20.78 20.93 8.34
C GLY A 606 20.56 20.27 6.99
N GLY A 607 19.60 20.73 6.18
CA GLY A 607 19.29 20.13 4.88
C GLY A 607 20.20 20.55 3.75
N ALA A 608 20.97 21.63 3.92
CA ALA A 608 21.71 22.20 2.80
C ALA A 608 23.11 21.58 2.58
N ARG A 609 23.64 20.72 3.48
CA ARG A 609 25.09 20.38 3.43
C ARG A 609 25.65 19.24 4.31
N ASP A 610 24.85 18.34 4.88
CA ASP A 610 25.38 17.26 5.75
C ASP A 610 25.02 15.85 5.27
#